data_AF-A0A8S3EDX5-F1
#
_entry.id   AF-A0A8S3EDX5-F1
#
_cell.length_a   1.000
_cell.length_b   1.000
_cell.length_c   1.000
_cell.angle_alpha   90.00
_cell.angle_beta   90.00
_cell.angle_gamma   90.00
#
_symmetry.space_group_name_H-M   'P 1'
#
loop_
_entity.id
_entity.type
_entity.pdbx_description
1 polymer ?
#
loop_
_entity_poly.entity_id
_entity_poly.type
_entity_poly.pdbx_seq_one_letter_code
_entity_poly.pdbx_strand_id
1 'polypeptide(L)'
;MSEINTLAFVKMFLHLAKYPELAVNGVLLSTRTDSTKDEVDSASYLNFVDCIPLFHGVLSLSPMLEIALSQIDAYCSTRNLTIAGYYHANENYSDT
;
A
#
# COMPACT_ATOMS: atom_id res chain seq x y z
N MET A 1 -0.25 -17.50 2.56
CA MET A 1 0.34 -16.73 3.68
C MET A 1 0.92 -15.47 3.07
N SER A 2 0.66 -14.29 3.62
CA SER A 2 1.15 -13.03 3.03
C SER A 2 2.36 -12.54 3.83
N GLU A 3 3.36 -11.98 3.15
CA GLU A 3 4.60 -11.49 3.76
C GLU A 3 4.79 -10.01 3.44
N ILE A 4 5.31 -9.24 4.40
CA ILE A 4 5.67 -7.82 4.22
C ILE A 4 7.19 -7.70 4.27
N ASN A 5 7.79 -7.21 3.18
CA ASN A 5 9.21 -6.92 3.14
C ASN A 5 9.57 -5.80 4.13
N THR A 6 10.75 -5.90 4.75
CA THR A 6 11.29 -4.87 5.66
C THR A 6 11.24 -3.47 5.06
N LEU A 7 11.49 -3.29 3.76
CA LEU A 7 11.41 -1.98 3.11
C LEU A 7 9.99 -1.38 3.18
N ALA A 8 8.99 -2.18 2.81
CA ALA A 8 7.58 -1.76 2.86
C ALA A 8 7.18 -1.42 4.30
N PHE A 9 7.55 -2.27 5.26
CA PHE A 9 7.26 -2.04 6.67
C PHE A 9 7.92 -0.77 7.21
N VAL A 10 9.21 -0.56 6.92
CA VAL A 10 9.96 0.59 7.42
C VAL A 10 9.42 1.89 6.81
N LYS A 11 9.07 1.92 5.52
CA LYS A 11 8.46 3.12 4.92
C LYS A 11 7.10 3.43 5.51
N MET A 12 6.26 2.41 5.73
CA MET A 12 4.98 2.55 6.41
C MET A 12 5.16 3.09 7.83
N PHE A 13 6.09 2.50 8.61
CA PHE A 13 6.38 2.92 9.97
C PHE A 13 6.96 4.34 10.05
N LEU A 14 7.87 4.71 9.16
CA LEU A 14 8.42 6.06 9.11
C LEU A 14 7.36 7.09 8.70
N HIS A 15 6.39 6.72 7.86
CA HIS A 15 5.26 7.58 7.54
C HIS A 15 4.42 7.88 8.79
N LEU A 16 4.10 6.85 9.57
CA LEU A 16 3.41 6.96 10.85
C LEU A 16 4.18 7.83 11.84
N ALA A 17 5.47 7.53 12.04
CA ALA A 17 6.32 8.25 12.99
C ALA A 17 6.57 9.72 12.60
N LYS A 18 6.48 10.05 11.31
CA LYS A 18 6.60 11.43 10.83
C LYS A 18 5.34 12.26 11.15
N TYR A 19 4.17 11.64 11.23
CA TYR A 19 2.89 12.29 11.49
C TYR A 19 2.10 11.56 12.60
N PRO A 20 2.60 11.51 13.85
CA PRO A 20 2.06 10.65 14.90
C PRO A 20 0.65 11.05 15.37
N GLU A 21 0.31 12.33 15.28
CA GLU A 21 -0.99 12.88 15.75
C GLU A 21 -2.06 12.92 14.64
N LEU A 22 -1.73 12.47 13.43
CA LEU A 22 -2.63 12.57 12.27
C LEU A 22 -2.96 11.17 11.76
N ALA A 23 -4.19 11.01 11.26
CA ALA A 23 -4.50 9.83 10.48
C ALA A 23 -3.62 9.80 9.22
N VAL A 24 -3.06 8.64 8.88
CA VAL A 24 -2.21 8.48 7.69
C VAL A 24 -2.66 7.29 6.84
N ASN A 25 -2.40 7.35 5.54
CA ASN A 25 -2.65 6.23 4.66
C ASN A 25 -1.57 6.02 3.59
N GLY A 26 -1.68 4.90 2.89
CA GLY A 26 -0.83 4.58 1.76
C GLY A 26 -1.20 3.26 1.12
N VAL A 27 -0.48 2.89 0.07
CA VAL A 27 -0.69 1.62 -0.63
C VAL A 27 0.52 0.71 -0.52
N LEU A 28 0.26 -0.59 -0.50
CA LEU A 28 1.25 -1.66 -0.53
C LEU A 28 1.36 -2.19 -1.96
N LEU A 29 2.59 -2.41 -2.40
CA LEU A 29 2.90 -2.90 -3.75
C LEU A 29 3.39 -4.34 -3.68
N SER A 30 2.93 -5.15 -4.62
CA SER A 30 3.44 -6.51 -4.87
C SER A 30 4.07 -6.57 -6.26
N THR A 31 4.97 -7.53 -6.45
CA THR A 31 5.36 -7.91 -7.81
C THR A 31 4.14 -8.47 -8.53
N ARG A 32 3.96 -8.08 -9.79
CA ARG A 32 2.90 -8.65 -10.63
C ARG A 32 3.24 -10.12 -10.90
N THR A 33 2.39 -11.02 -10.43
CA THR A 33 2.41 -12.43 -10.81
C THR A 33 1.49 -12.59 -12.00
N ASP A 34 2.05 -12.90 -13.17
CA ASP A 34 1.24 -13.29 -14.31
C ASP A 34 0.61 -14.65 -14.00
N SER A 35 -0.65 -14.65 -13.59
CA SER A 35 -1.41 -15.87 -13.36
C SER A 35 -1.59 -16.60 -14.68
N THR A 36 -0.67 -17.50 -15.02
CA THR A 36 -0.95 -18.56 -15.97
C THR A 36 -2.07 -19.41 -15.37
N LYS A 37 -3.14 -19.60 -16.15
CA LYS A 37 -4.51 -20.01 -15.80
C LYS A 37 -4.71 -21.32 -15.01
N ASP A 38 -3.65 -21.97 -14.51
CA ASP A 38 -3.72 -23.29 -13.87
C ASP A 38 -3.61 -23.25 -12.33
N GLU A 39 -3.51 -22.08 -11.70
CA GLU A 39 -3.45 -21.95 -10.24
C GLU A 39 -4.76 -21.45 -9.63
N VAL A 40 -5.79 -22.28 -9.65
CA VAL A 40 -7.08 -22.01 -9.00
C VAL A 40 -7.07 -22.38 -7.50
N ASP A 41 -6.04 -23.10 -7.03
CA ASP A 41 -5.99 -23.65 -5.65
C ASP A 41 -4.81 -23.17 -4.79
N SER A 42 -3.90 -22.35 -5.31
CA SER A 42 -2.83 -21.75 -4.50
C SER A 42 -3.36 -20.48 -3.85
N ALA A 43 -3.56 -20.50 -2.54
CA ALA A 43 -3.79 -19.29 -1.75
C ALA A 43 -2.72 -18.25 -2.09
N SER A 44 -3.08 -17.27 -2.94
CA SER A 44 -2.19 -16.27 -3.53
C SER A 44 -1.23 -15.73 -2.47
N TYR A 45 0.04 -16.13 -2.58
CA TYR A 45 1.09 -15.67 -1.69
C TYR A 45 1.38 -14.21 -2.04
N LEU A 46 0.79 -13.28 -1.28
CA LEU A 46 1.04 -11.85 -1.47
C LEU A 46 2.34 -11.48 -0.76
N ASN A 47 3.35 -11.11 -1.54
CA ASN A 47 4.59 -10.55 -1.05
C ASN A 47 4.60 -9.04 -1.27
N PHE A 48 4.42 -8.28 -0.19
CA PHE A 48 4.45 -6.82 -0.24
C PHE A 48 5.91 -6.36 -0.28
N VAL A 49 6.39 -6.09 -1.48
CA VAL A 49 7.80 -5.72 -1.74
C VAL A 49 8.07 -4.26 -1.42
N ASP A 50 7.04 -3.40 -1.48
CA ASP A 50 7.20 -1.98 -1.25
C ASP A 50 5.91 -1.29 -0.76
N CYS A 51 6.00 -0.05 -0.30
CA CYS A 51 4.83 0.79 -0.01
C CYS A 51 5.01 2.24 -0.49
N ILE A 52 3.90 2.90 -0.81
CA ILE A 52 3.84 4.32 -1.16
C ILE A 52 2.97 5.06 -0.14
N PRO A 53 3.58 5.87 0.74
CA PRO A 53 2.86 6.82 1.59
C PRO A 53 2.06 7.82 0.76
N LEU A 54 0.80 8.04 1.12
CA LEU A 54 -0.12 8.91 0.37
C LEU A 54 -0.36 10.23 1.12
N PHE A 55 -1.26 10.22 2.11
CA PHE A 55 -1.74 11.42 2.77
C PHE A 55 -1.64 11.32 4.29
N HIS A 56 -1.69 12.48 4.95
CA HIS A 56 -1.66 12.64 6.40
C HIS A 56 -2.61 13.80 6.81
N GLY A 57 -3.55 13.52 7.72
CA GLY A 57 -4.61 14.44 8.14
C GLY A 57 -5.91 14.24 7.35
N VAL A 58 -6.13 15.02 6.29
CA VAL A 58 -7.39 14.94 5.50
C VAL A 58 -7.30 13.83 4.45
N LEU A 59 -7.67 12.61 4.84
CA LEU A 59 -7.52 11.41 4.00
C LEU A 59 -8.66 11.17 2.99
N SER A 60 -9.81 11.85 3.15
CA SER A 60 -11.06 11.62 2.40
C SER A 60 -11.23 12.50 1.17
N LEU A 61 -10.17 13.18 0.71
CA LEU A 61 -10.22 14.03 -0.49
C LEU A 61 -10.18 13.18 -1.77
N SER A 62 -11.38 12.79 -2.24
CA SER A 62 -11.59 11.98 -3.44
C SER A 62 -10.72 12.38 -4.65
N PRO A 63 -10.57 13.68 -5.02
CA PRO A 63 -9.79 14.05 -6.20
C PRO A 63 -8.31 13.73 -6.07
N MET A 64 -7.72 13.94 -4.89
CA MET A 64 -6.29 13.71 -4.69
C MET A 64 -5.98 12.21 -4.66
N LEU A 65 -6.88 11.41 -4.07
CA LEU A 65 -6.75 9.96 -4.06
C LEU A 65 -6.81 9.38 -5.47
N GLU A 66 -7.76 9.83 -6.30
CA GLU A 66 -7.90 9.38 -7.68
C GLU A 66 -6.63 9.66 -8.50
N ILE A 67 -6.10 10.89 -8.42
CA ILE A 67 -4.88 11.26 -9.12
C ILE A 67 -3.67 10.48 -8.60
N ALA A 68 -3.56 10.29 -7.29
CA ALA A 68 -2.46 9.52 -6.71
C ALA A 68 -2.48 8.06 -7.16
N LEU A 69 -3.65 7.41 -7.15
CA LEU A 69 -3.79 6.03 -7.63
C LEU A 69 -3.46 5.92 -9.12
N SER A 70 -3.93 6.86 -9.95
CA SER A 70 -3.59 6.90 -11.38
C SER A 70 -2.07 7.02 -11.62
N GLN A 71 -1.39 7.87 -10.85
CA GLN A 71 0.07 8.02 -10.93
C GLN A 71 0.81 6.77 -10.48
N ILE A 72 0.33 6.13 -9.40
CA ILE A 72 0.93 4.90 -8.89
C ILE A 72 0.74 3.74 -9.88
N ASP A 73 -0.42 3.61 -10.51
CA ASP A 73 -0.66 2.60 -11.53
C ASP A 73 0.27 2.78 -12.74
N ALA A 74 0.48 4.02 -13.18
CA ALA A 74 1.45 4.33 -14.23
C ALA A 74 2.90 3.97 -13.79
N TYR A 75 3.28 4.31 -12.55
CA TYR A 75 4.57 3.94 -11.96
C TYR A 75 4.77 2.41 -11.91
N CYS A 76 3.76 1.69 -11.44
CA CYS A 76 3.76 0.24 -11.27
C CYS A 76 3.85 -0.50 -12.62
N SER A 77 3.13 -0.02 -13.63
CA SER A 77 3.12 -0.59 -14.98
C SER A 77 4.52 -0.63 -15.62
N THR A 78 5.38 0.35 -15.31
CA THR A 78 6.76 0.40 -15.81
C THR A 78 7.75 -0.48 -15.04
N ARG A 79 7.35 -1.05 -13.90
CA ARG A 79 8.24 -1.75 -12.95
C ARG A 79 7.81 -3.18 -12.62
N ASN A 80 6.84 -3.72 -13.35
CA ASN A 80 6.23 -5.02 -13.06
C ASN A 80 5.70 -5.12 -11.62
N LEU A 81 5.13 -4.03 -11.12
CA LEU A 81 4.48 -3.96 -9.82
C LEU A 81 2.97 -3.85 -10.00
N THR A 82 2.23 -4.14 -8.93
CA THR A 82 0.79 -3.89 -8.83
C THR A 82 0.46 -3.36 -7.43
N ILE A 83 -0.56 -2.51 -7.34
CA ILE A 83 -1.16 -2.18 -6.06
C ILE A 83 -1.81 -3.47 -5.52
N ALA A 84 -1.42 -3.88 -4.32
CA ALA A 84 -1.84 -5.15 -3.71
C ALA A 84 -2.50 -4.96 -2.34
N GLY A 85 -2.45 -3.75 -1.77
CA GLY A 85 -3.09 -3.46 -0.49
C GLY A 85 -3.12 -1.96 -0.19
N TYR A 86 -3.84 -1.63 0.87
CA TYR A 86 -3.98 -0.28 1.40
C TYR A 86 -3.78 -0.34 2.91
N TYR A 87 -3.02 0.60 3.47
CA TYR A 87 -2.90 0.77 4.91
C TYR A 87 -3.50 2.10 5.34
N HIS A 88 -4.07 2.09 6.53
CA HIS A 88 -4.62 3.25 7.20
C HIS A 88 -4.30 3.15 8.67
N ALA A 89 -3.88 4.26 9.28
CA ALA A 89 -3.80 4.38 10.72
C ALA A 89 -4.61 5.60 11.14
N ASN A 90 -5.47 5.40 12.12
CA ASN A 90 -6.31 6.44 12.70
C ASN A 90 -5.47 7.39 13.55
N GLU A 91 -5.98 8.61 13.75
CA GLU A 91 -5.38 9.60 14.65
C GLU A 91 -5.48 9.17 16.12
N ASN A 92 -6.54 8.45 16.48
CA ASN A 92 -6.77 8.00 17.85
C ASN A 92 -6.06 6.67 18.11
N TYR A 93 -5.08 6.67 19.02
CA TYR A 93 -4.35 5.47 19.42
C TYR A 93 -5.24 4.39 20.08
N SER A 94 -6.42 4.77 20.58
CA SER A 94 -7.38 3.85 21.21
C SER A 94 -8.34 3.22 20.20
N ASP A 95 -8.25 3.61 18.93
CA ASP A 95 -9.07 3.08 17.85
C ASP A 95 -8.30 1.94 17.15
N THR A 96 -8.41 0.75 17.74
CA THR A 96 -7.75 -0.50 17.31
C THR A 96 -8.73 -1.55 16.84
#